data_AF-A0A950S3J1-F1
#
_entry.id   AF-A0A950S3J1-F1
#
_cell.length_a   1.000
_cell.length_b   1.000
_cell.length_c   1.000
_cell.angle_alpha   90.00
_cell.angle_beta   90.00
_cell.angle_gamma   90.00
#
_symmetry.space_group_name_H-M   'P 1'
#
loop_
_entity.id
_entity.type
_entity.pdbx_description
1 polymer ?
#
loop_
_entity_poly.entity_id
_entity_poly.type
_entity_poly.pdbx_seq_one_letter_code
_entity_poly.pdbx_strand_id
1 'polypeptide(L)' 'MKRTSISLPDDLATLVQHEADRSATSVSEVIRDAIAKTFLGRARKIPFAGICDDPKMTRAARLDEALEGWIDDIDRDRG' A
#
# COMPACT_ATOMS: atom_id res chain seq x y z
N MET A 1 -4.62 8.77 -14.66
CA MET A 1 -5.75 8.24 -13.86
C MET A 1 -6.20 6.93 -14.50
N LYS A 2 -6.31 5.83 -13.75
CA LYS A 2 -6.78 4.53 -14.28
C LYS A 2 -8.24 4.33 -13.90
N ARG A 3 -9.07 3.84 -14.83
CA ARG A 3 -10.48 3.52 -14.60
C ARG A 3 -10.63 2.01 -14.48
N THR A 4 -11.30 1.57 -13.42
CA THR A 4 -11.61 0.16 -13.17
C THR A 4 -13.10 0.04 -12.96
N SER A 5 -13.72 -0.92 -13.63
CA SER A 5 -15.13 -1.28 -13.41
C SER A 5 -15.19 -2.50 -12.51
N ILE A 6 -16.04 -2.45 -11.49
CA ILE A 6 -16.30 -3.55 -10.57
C ILE A 6 -17.81 -3.76 -10.49
N SER A 7 -18.24 -5.00 -10.31
CA SER A 7 -19.62 -5.31 -9.96
C SER A 7 -19.77 -5.26 -8.45
N LEU A 8 -20.79 -4.57 -7.96
CA LEU A 8 -21.14 -4.49 -6.55
C LEU A 8 -22.52 -5.13 -6.35
N PRO A 9 -22.77 -5.78 -5.21
CA PRO A 9 -24.13 -6.06 -4.73
C PRO A 9 -25.01 -4.81 -4.72
N ASP A 10 -26.29 -4.96 -5.09
CA ASP A 10 -27.23 -3.84 -5.28
C ASP A 10 -27.50 -3.06 -3.98
N ASP A 11 -27.49 -3.74 -2.85
CA ASP A 11 -27.61 -3.15 -1.52
C ASP A 11 -26.43 -2.22 -1.21
N LEU A 12 -25.20 -2.66 -1.50
CA LEU A 12 -24.01 -1.84 -1.35
C LEU A 12 -23.99 -0.66 -2.33
N ALA A 13 -24.42 -0.87 -3.57
CA ALA A 13 -24.52 0.21 -4.55
C ALA A 13 -25.47 1.32 -4.06
N THR A 14 -26.61 0.93 -3.48
CA THR A 14 -27.59 1.85 -2.90
C THR A 14 -26.99 2.64 -1.73
N LEU A 15 -26.28 1.97 -0.83
CA LEU A 15 -25.64 2.63 0.31
C LEU A 15 -24.56 3.64 -0.11
N VAL A 16 -23.74 3.28 -1.10
CA VAL A 16 -22.69 4.18 -1.62
C VAL A 16 -23.32 5.39 -2.32
N GLN A 17 -24.40 5.19 -3.07
CA GLN A 17 -25.12 6.31 -3.71
C GLN A 17 -25.69 7.27 -2.67
N HIS A 18 -26.35 6.74 -1.64
CA HIS A 18 -26.87 7.55 -0.53
C HIS A 18 -25.77 8.36 0.15
N GLU A 19 -24.59 7.77 0.38
CA GLU A 19 -23.46 8.48 0.98
C GLU A 19 -22.88 9.56 0.06
N ALA A 20 -22.83 9.31 -1.25
CA ALA A 20 -22.43 10.31 -2.24
C ALA A 20 -23.36 11.52 -2.22
N ASP A 21 -24.67 11.27 -2.18
CA ASP A 21 -25.70 12.32 -2.12
C ASP A 21 -25.61 13.10 -0.80
N ARG A 22 -25.47 12.40 0.33
CA ARG A 22 -25.32 13.00 1.66
C ARG A 22 -24.08 13.89 1.77
N SER A 23 -22.96 13.46 1.20
CA SER A 23 -21.68 14.15 1.25
C SER A 23 -21.47 15.13 0.08
N ALA A 24 -22.49 15.32 -0.77
CA ALA A 24 -22.43 16.18 -1.97
C ALA A 24 -21.22 15.91 -2.86
N THR A 25 -20.87 14.63 -3.04
CA THR A 25 -19.70 14.17 -3.79
C THR A 25 -20.08 13.07 -4.78
N SER A 26 -19.11 12.58 -5.57
CA SER A 26 -19.34 11.50 -6.52
C SER A 26 -19.16 10.12 -5.88
N VAL A 27 -19.91 9.12 -6.37
CA VAL A 27 -19.74 7.70 -6.00
C VAL A 27 -18.29 7.24 -6.13
N SER A 28 -17.61 7.65 -7.21
CA SER A 28 -16.20 7.30 -7.42
C SER A 28 -15.27 7.89 -6.36
N GLU A 29 -15.62 9.05 -5.80
CA GLU A 29 -14.84 9.70 -4.75
C GLU A 29 -15.08 9.06 -3.39
N VAL A 30 -16.33 8.72 -3.07
CA VAL A 30 -16.67 7.90 -1.87
C VAL A 30 -15.91 6.57 -1.88
N ILE A 31 -15.89 5.88 -3.02
CA ILE A 31 -15.16 4.60 -3.15
C ILE A 31 -13.66 4.81 -2.99
N ARG A 32 -13.08 5.85 -3.61
CA ARG A 32 -11.65 6.16 -3.47
C ARG A 32 -11.29 6.42 -2.01
N ASP A 33 -12.09 7.20 -1.29
CA ASP A 33 -11.85 7.52 0.12
C ASP A 33 -12.00 6.29 1.02
N ALA A 34 -13.00 5.42 0.75
CA ALA A 34 -13.15 4.15 1.47
C ALA A 34 -11.94 3.22 1.27
N ILE A 35 -11.45 3.09 0.02
CA ILE A 35 -10.24 2.33 -0.29
C ILE A 35 -9.03 2.95 0.41
N ALA A 36 -8.85 4.28 0.30
CA ALA A 36 -7.76 5.00 0.95
C ALA A 36 -7.75 4.77 2.46
N LYS A 37 -8.90 4.92 3.15
CA LYS A 37 -9.01 4.66 4.59
C LYS A 37 -8.68 3.22 4.97
N THR A 38 -9.11 2.26 4.15
CA THR A 38 -8.89 0.84 4.41
C THR A 38 -7.44 0.42 4.23
N PHE A 39 -6.77 0.93 3.18
CA PHE A 39 -5.43 0.50 2.80
C PHE A 39 -4.30 1.44 3.25
N LEU A 40 -4.56 2.75 3.36
CA LEU A 40 -3.59 3.74 3.84
C LEU A 40 -3.71 3.99 5.35
N GLY A 41 -4.86 3.70 5.97
CA GLY A 41 -5.09 3.89 7.41
C GLY A 41 -4.51 2.79 8.30
N ARG A 42 -4.12 1.64 7.74
CA ARG A 42 -3.44 0.56 8.48
C ARG A 42 -1.95 0.58 8.15
N ALA A 43 -1.17 1.27 8.97
CA ALA A 43 0.25 0.92 9.10
C ALA A 43 0.32 -0.59 9.36
N ARG A 44 0.92 -1.34 8.43
CA ARG A 44 1.08 -2.79 8.58
C ARG A 44 1.86 -3.01 9.88
N LYS A 45 1.23 -3.60 10.91
CA LYS A 45 1.96 -4.06 12.08
C LYS A 45 2.90 -5.16 11.60
N ILE A 46 4.17 -4.82 11.43
CA ILE A 46 5.22 -5.81 11.18
C ILE A 46 5.52 -6.42 12.55
N PRO A 47 5.16 -7.70 12.79
CA PRO A 47 5.20 -8.31 14.14
C PRO A 47 6.60 -8.36 14.75
N PHE A 48 7.64 -8.05 13.97
CA PHE A 48 9.04 -8.10 14.38
C PHE A 48 9.82 -6.82 14.05
N ALA A 49 9.14 -5.70 13.76
CA ALA A 49 9.83 -4.42 13.56
C ALA A 49 10.52 -3.98 14.86
N GLY A 50 11.83 -3.70 14.78
CA GLY A 50 12.65 -3.25 15.92
C GLY A 50 13.08 -4.36 16.89
N ILE A 51 12.94 -5.65 16.53
CA ILE A 51 13.42 -6.76 17.38
C ILE A 51 14.94 -6.85 17.43
N CYS A 52 15.62 -6.43 16.36
CA CYS A 52 17.07 -6.35 16.32
C CYS A 52 17.48 -4.88 16.17
N ASP A 53 18.26 -4.38 17.12
CA ASP A 53 19.04 -3.16 16.98
C ASP A 53 20.50 -3.57 16.80
N ASP A 54 20.85 -3.94 15.56
CA ASP A 54 22.24 -4.20 15.18
C ASP A 54 22.81 -2.92 14.56
N PRO A 55 23.85 -2.30 15.14
CA PRO A 55 24.51 -1.12 14.55
C PRO A 55 25.04 -1.34 13.13
N LYS A 56 25.22 -2.61 12.72
CA LYS A 56 25.65 -3.00 11.37
C LYS A 56 24.49 -3.25 10.40
N MET A 57 23.23 -3.24 10.87
CA MET A 57 22.08 -3.39 9.98
C MET A 57 21.86 -2.13 9.14
N THR A 58 21.77 -2.31 7.83
CA THR A 58 21.39 -1.24 6.91
C THR A 58 19.95 -0.82 7.17
N ARG A 59 19.74 0.48 7.45
CA ARG A 59 18.39 1.04 7.56
C ARG A 59 17.66 0.89 6.24
N ALA A 60 16.37 0.57 6.30
CA ALA A 60 15.52 0.41 5.11
C ALA A 60 15.53 1.63 4.16
N ALA A 61 15.84 2.83 4.67
CA ALA A 61 15.99 4.04 3.84
C ALA A 61 17.25 4.06 2.95
N ARG A 62 18.19 3.12 3.15
CA ARG A 62 19.42 2.96 2.36
C ARG A 62 19.50 1.58 1.71
N LEU A 63 18.37 0.91 1.57
CA LEU A 63 18.33 -0.47 1.05
C LEU A 63 18.81 -0.52 -0.41
N ASP A 64 18.47 0.49 -1.22
CA ASP A 64 18.85 0.56 -2.63
C ASP A 64 20.38 0.63 -2.80
N GLU A 65 21.05 1.47 -2.01
CA GLU A 65 22.52 1.60 -2.00
C GLU A 65 23.22 0.31 -1.51
N ALA A 66 22.62 -0.40 -0.55
CA ALA A 66 23.16 -1.67 -0.08
C ALA A 66 22.92 -2.84 -1.06
N LEU A 67 21.84 -2.80 -1.86
CA LEU A 67 21.56 -3.80 -2.88
C LEU A 67 22.49 -3.69 -4.08
N GLU A 68 22.92 -2.47 -4.46
CA GLU A 68 23.86 -2.27 -5.57
C GLU A 68 25.16 -3.07 -5.36
N GLY A 69 25.73 -3.06 -4.15
CA GLY A 69 26.93 -3.85 -3.84
C GLY A 69 26.71 -5.38 -3.84
N TRP A 70 25.48 -5.85 -3.61
CA TRP A 70 25.16 -7.28 -3.62
C TRP A 70 24.99 -7.84 -5.03
N ILE A 71 24.60 -7.01 -6.00
CA ILE A 71 24.46 -7.41 -7.40
C ILE A 71 25.84 -7.81 -7.94
N ASP A 72 26.87 -7.03 -7.65
CA ASP A 72 28.25 -7.30 -8.08
C ASP A 72 28.82 -8.60 -7.47
N ASP A 73 28.47 -8.90 -6.22
CA ASP A 73 28.92 -10.13 -5.55
C ASP A 73 28.15 -11.37 -6.03
N ILE A 74 26.85 -11.26 -6.33
CA ILE A 74 26.05 -12.34 -6.91
C ILE A 74 26.52 -12.70 -8.33
N ASP A 75 26.92 -11.71 -9.12
CA ASP A 75 27.47 -11.94 -10.45
C ASP A 75 28.87 -12.55 -10.42
N ARG A 76 29.67 -12.26 -9.37
CA ARG A 76 30.98 -12.92 -9.14
C ARG A 76 30.84 -14.41 -8.79
N ASP A 77 29.86 -14.79 -7.97
CA ASP A 77 29.62 -16.18 -7.56
C ASP A 77 28.94 -17.05 -8.65
N ARG A 78 28.48 -16.43 -9.75
CA ARG A 78 27.85 -17.11 -10.90
C ARG A 78 28.77 -17.36 -12.09
N GLY A 79 30.02 -16.89 -12.04
CA GLY A 79 31.08 -17.22 -13.00
C GLY A 79 31.84 -18.48 -12.62
#